data_AF-A0A7W1FZW2-F1
#
_entry.id   AF-A0A7W1FZW2-F1
#
_cell.length_a   1.000
_cell.length_b   1.000
_cell.length_c   1.000
_cell.angle_alpha   90.00
_cell.angle_beta   90.00
_cell.angle_gamma   90.00
#
_symmetry.space_group_name_H-M   'P 1'
#
loop_
_entity.id
_entity.type
_entity.pdbx_description
1 polymer ?
#
loop_
_entity_poly.entity_id
_entity_poly.type
_entity_poly.pdbx_seq_one_letter_code
_entity_poly.pdbx_strand_id
1 'polypeptide(L)'
;MPEEKKSSYFKERMDLLGVTQENNKIAIWKNNISPAGHEDVLTEVPIFRELPEGIEILVYTLERSTIRIEKNGSRMKKDFGIVRLEKPLVKPNGDTMKYRIPKGAGTHPFFPPGLIEKFENKTDIETLFLVEGYFKAWKAAMHGADIIGLSSITHMKDKDTGALHPDILKLMLTCNVKRMTWLTDGDALDITQKELTDALDLSKRPRQFFNSAMTFKTLLDDYEVEKWFTHIDTDSILERNPGMLREKVKGIDDLLITFKGKEKEIINEMKGISSPSIYFQKFNITYGTNKVYSHFHLRDVKEFYLFHVERRPELKNKEFIFNGTRYQYDEDKLECLVKIPADAKLYFRVADDYYKFVKLPNQYKQLELVFHGRKKTTITDDHGRKFTQHIPKYEAFCNVPSHNEFQQIIENCFNVYSPVDHLPDDEECFESDFPAIRSLLYHIFGEKSVSYTDTETKIKKEHSTVELAYDYLQLLYRKPEQKLPILCLVSRENNTGKTTFANFLRMMLGANVAIVGNADMVNDFNAHWATKSVVVCDETKIDKQIVLEKIKSLSTAKKVFMNAKNRAQVELDCFIKFVLLTNNEESFITASDDDIRYW
;
A
#
# COMPACT_ATOMS: atom_id res chain seq x y z
N MET A 1 -22.14 51.04 3.55
CA MET A 1 -20.97 50.49 2.85
C MET A 1 -21.41 49.15 2.26
N PRO A 2 -21.37 48.94 0.94
CA PRO A 2 -21.78 47.66 0.37
C PRO A 2 -20.80 46.58 0.82
N GLU A 3 -21.32 45.46 1.32
CA GLU A 3 -20.54 44.26 1.63
C GLU A 3 -19.76 43.83 0.38
N GLU A 4 -18.43 43.85 0.46
CA GLU A 4 -17.58 43.25 -0.57
C GLU A 4 -17.94 41.77 -0.69
N LYS A 5 -18.59 41.40 -1.80
CA LYS A 5 -18.82 40.00 -2.16
C LYS A 5 -17.48 39.27 -2.17
N LYS A 6 -17.25 38.42 -1.17
CA LYS A 6 -16.12 37.50 -1.12
C LYS A 6 -16.05 36.74 -2.45
N SER A 7 -14.92 36.82 -3.15
CA SER A 7 -14.70 36.13 -4.42
C SER A 7 -14.83 34.61 -4.20
N SER A 8 -15.40 33.87 -5.15
CA SER A 8 -15.51 32.42 -5.01
C SER A 8 -14.11 31.77 -5.14
N TYR A 9 -13.90 30.66 -4.43
CA TYR A 9 -12.63 29.91 -4.48
C TYR A 9 -12.21 29.55 -5.91
N PHE A 10 -13.19 29.23 -6.77
CA PHE A 10 -12.96 29.01 -8.19
C PHE A 10 -12.36 30.25 -8.87
N LYS A 11 -13.01 31.41 -8.72
CA LYS A 11 -12.56 32.66 -9.35
C LYS A 11 -11.16 33.05 -8.89
N GLU A 12 -10.89 33.03 -7.59
CA GLU A 12 -9.57 33.37 -7.05
C GLU A 12 -8.46 32.49 -7.66
N ARG A 13 -8.71 31.18 -7.79
CA ARG A 13 -7.72 30.26 -8.32
C ARG A 13 -7.56 30.37 -9.83
N MET A 14 -8.64 30.56 -10.58
CA MET A 14 -8.59 30.77 -12.04
C MET A 14 -7.85 32.07 -12.38
N ASP A 15 -8.11 33.16 -11.63
CA ASP A 15 -7.45 34.46 -11.81
C ASP A 15 -5.94 34.36 -11.58
N LEU A 16 -5.50 33.63 -10.54
CA LEU A 16 -4.07 33.37 -10.28
C LEU A 16 -3.41 32.58 -11.42
N LEU A 17 -4.11 31.57 -11.95
CA LEU A 17 -3.60 30.74 -13.04
C LEU A 17 -3.64 31.47 -14.40
N GLY A 18 -4.42 32.55 -14.52
CA GLY A 18 -4.67 33.24 -15.80
C GLY A 18 -5.69 32.52 -16.67
N VAL A 19 -6.56 31.73 -16.07
CA VAL A 19 -7.62 31.00 -16.77
C VAL A 19 -8.75 31.97 -17.09
N THR A 20 -9.09 32.08 -18.38
CA THR A 20 -10.18 32.90 -18.90
C THR A 20 -11.26 32.00 -19.48
N GLN A 21 -12.46 32.54 -19.76
CA GLN A 21 -13.49 31.77 -20.48
C GLN A 21 -13.02 31.33 -21.87
N GLU A 22 -12.13 32.10 -22.50
CA GLU A 22 -11.60 31.79 -23.83
C GLU A 22 -10.61 30.62 -23.82
N ASN A 23 -9.76 30.52 -22.79
CA ASN A 23 -8.75 29.45 -22.72
C ASN A 23 -9.21 28.23 -21.91
N ASN A 24 -10.25 28.35 -21.08
CA ASN A 24 -10.80 27.25 -20.29
C ASN A 24 -11.70 26.35 -21.13
N LYS A 25 -11.18 25.77 -22.22
CA LYS A 25 -11.96 24.91 -23.10
C LYS A 25 -11.13 23.85 -23.78
N ILE A 26 -11.74 22.69 -23.99
CA ILE A 26 -11.25 21.60 -24.83
C ILE A 26 -12.42 21.04 -25.61
N ALA A 27 -12.19 20.69 -26.87
CA ALA A 27 -13.18 20.03 -27.70
C ALA A 27 -13.05 18.51 -27.53
N ILE A 28 -14.13 17.84 -27.12
CA ILE A 28 -14.21 16.39 -26.86
C ILE A 28 -15.29 15.73 -27.72
N TRP A 29 -15.08 14.47 -28.09
CA TRP A 29 -16.09 13.70 -28.82
C TRP A 29 -17.30 13.40 -27.93
N LYS A 30 -18.50 13.75 -28.42
CA LYS A 30 -19.77 13.38 -27.81
C LYS A 30 -20.66 12.71 -28.84
N ASN A 31 -21.30 11.62 -28.44
CA ASN A 31 -22.33 10.99 -29.26
C ASN A 31 -23.61 11.83 -29.21
N ASN A 32 -23.98 12.41 -30.34
CA ASN A 32 -25.24 13.14 -30.48
C ASN A 32 -26.29 12.17 -31.02
N ILE A 33 -27.34 11.91 -30.24
CA ILE A 33 -28.45 11.03 -30.63
C ILE A 33 -29.56 11.93 -31.16
N SER A 34 -29.76 11.91 -32.48
CA SER A 34 -30.87 12.60 -33.13
C SER A 34 -31.83 11.58 -33.77
N PRO A 35 -33.07 11.96 -34.10
CA PRO A 35 -33.99 11.10 -34.87
C PRO A 35 -33.45 10.68 -36.25
N ALA A 36 -32.40 11.35 -36.75
CA ALA A 36 -31.78 11.09 -38.04
C ALA A 36 -30.57 10.14 -37.99
N GLY A 37 -30.13 9.71 -36.79
CA GLY A 37 -29.01 8.77 -36.62
C GLY A 37 -28.07 9.15 -35.48
N HIS A 38 -27.00 8.36 -35.36
CA HIS A 38 -25.88 8.58 -34.44
C HIS A 38 -24.75 9.34 -35.14
N GLU A 39 -24.37 10.51 -34.61
CA GLU A 39 -23.22 11.27 -35.10
C GLU A 39 -22.32 11.62 -33.91
N ASP A 40 -21.01 11.33 -34.03
CA ASP A 40 -20.03 11.78 -33.06
C ASP A 40 -19.60 13.20 -33.41
N VAL A 41 -19.92 14.15 -32.53
CA VAL A 41 -19.66 15.58 -32.73
C VAL A 41 -18.64 16.05 -31.70
N LEU A 42 -17.65 16.79 -32.17
CA LEU A 42 -16.67 17.43 -31.30
C LEU A 42 -17.31 18.64 -30.62
N THR A 43 -17.45 18.58 -29.30
CA THR A 43 -18.13 19.62 -28.51
C THR A 43 -17.14 20.30 -27.57
N GLU A 44 -17.08 21.63 -27.60
CA GLU A 44 -16.31 22.41 -26.64
C GLU A 44 -16.90 22.28 -25.23
N VAL A 45 -16.06 21.94 -24.26
CA VAL A 45 -16.42 21.87 -22.85
C VAL A 45 -15.36 22.53 -21.98
N PRO A 46 -15.75 23.10 -20.83
CA PRO A 46 -14.79 23.68 -19.91
C PRO A 46 -13.96 22.61 -19.22
N ILE A 47 -12.65 22.88 -19.09
CA ILE A 47 -11.68 22.00 -18.43
C ILE A 47 -11.80 22.13 -16.91
N PHE A 48 -11.94 23.36 -16.41
CA PHE A 48 -12.17 23.66 -15.00
C PHE A 48 -13.62 24.09 -14.80
N ARG A 49 -14.31 23.47 -13.84
CA ARG A 49 -15.69 23.80 -13.47
C ARG A 49 -15.81 24.03 -11.97
N GLU A 50 -16.63 25.02 -11.62
CA GLU A 50 -16.96 25.30 -10.23
C GLU A 50 -17.93 24.23 -9.70
N LEU A 51 -17.60 23.65 -8.55
CA LEU A 51 -18.48 22.77 -7.77
C LEU A 51 -18.64 23.35 -6.36
N PRO A 52 -19.74 23.05 -5.64
CA PRO A 52 -19.93 23.49 -4.26
C PRO A 52 -18.76 23.11 -3.32
N GLU A 53 -18.14 21.96 -3.54
CA GLU A 53 -17.02 21.45 -2.75
C GLU A 53 -15.63 21.88 -3.26
N GLY A 54 -15.53 22.57 -4.40
CA GLY A 54 -14.26 23.01 -4.97
C GLY A 54 -14.26 23.16 -6.48
N ILE A 55 -13.23 22.62 -7.14
CA ILE A 55 -13.00 22.78 -8.59
C ILE A 55 -12.90 21.41 -9.23
N GLU A 56 -13.82 21.08 -10.13
CA GLU A 56 -13.71 19.91 -11.00
C GLU A 56 -12.70 20.20 -12.12
N ILE A 57 -11.78 19.26 -12.31
CA ILE A 57 -10.82 19.23 -13.41
C ILE A 57 -11.23 18.06 -14.31
N LEU A 58 -11.62 18.40 -15.54
CA LEU A 58 -11.91 17.42 -16.57
C LEU A 58 -10.61 16.73 -17.00
N VAL A 59 -10.62 15.40 -17.01
CA VAL A 59 -9.53 14.57 -17.54
C VAL A 59 -10.05 13.79 -18.73
N TYR A 60 -9.26 13.73 -19.79
CA TYR A 60 -9.62 13.19 -21.10
C TYR A 60 -8.42 12.46 -21.73
N THR A 61 -8.69 11.61 -22.71
CA THR A 61 -7.64 10.86 -23.43
C THR A 61 -6.97 11.72 -24.51
N LEU A 62 -5.85 11.24 -25.06
CA LEU A 62 -5.18 11.88 -26.19
C LEU A 62 -6.09 12.02 -27.43
N GLU A 63 -7.06 11.12 -27.59
CA GLU A 63 -8.02 11.08 -28.69
C GLU A 63 -9.28 11.93 -28.41
N ARG A 64 -9.20 12.89 -27.48
CA ARG A 64 -10.33 13.78 -27.12
C ARG A 64 -11.58 13.05 -26.63
N SER A 65 -11.41 11.87 -26.03
CA SER A 65 -12.52 11.07 -25.49
C SER A 65 -12.70 11.30 -23.99
N THR A 66 -13.95 11.26 -23.50
CA THR A 66 -14.21 11.26 -22.07
C THR A 66 -13.88 9.91 -21.47
N ILE A 67 -13.18 9.94 -20.35
CA ILE A 67 -12.95 8.75 -19.54
C ILE A 67 -14.21 8.51 -18.72
N ARG A 68 -14.77 7.30 -18.80
CA ARG A 68 -16.02 6.93 -18.14
C ARG A 68 -15.77 5.82 -17.14
N ILE A 69 -16.22 6.04 -15.91
CA ILE A 69 -16.08 5.09 -14.80
C ILE A 69 -17.43 4.50 -14.44
N GLU A 70 -17.43 3.19 -14.20
CA GLU A 70 -18.61 2.51 -13.66
C GLU A 70 -18.76 2.87 -12.18
N LYS A 71 -19.97 3.25 -11.77
CA LYS A 71 -20.26 3.46 -10.36
C LYS A 71 -20.42 2.09 -9.70
N ASN A 72 -19.77 1.84 -8.56
CA ASN A 72 -19.96 0.60 -7.79
C ASN A 72 -21.47 0.28 -7.67
N GLY A 73 -21.88 -0.89 -8.17
CA GLY A 73 -23.28 -1.35 -8.16
C GLY A 73 -24.22 -0.74 -9.21
N SER A 74 -23.75 0.01 -10.21
CA SER A 74 -24.59 0.58 -11.27
C SER A 74 -23.98 0.44 -12.66
N ARG A 75 -24.80 0.04 -13.64
CA ARG A 75 -24.45 0.10 -15.08
C ARG A 75 -24.32 1.53 -15.63
N MET A 76 -24.70 2.55 -14.84
CA MET A 76 -24.54 3.95 -15.25
C MET A 76 -23.10 4.42 -15.10
N LYS A 77 -22.50 4.81 -16.23
CA LYS A 77 -21.14 5.35 -16.30
C LYS A 77 -21.16 6.85 -16.01
N LYS A 78 -20.28 7.32 -15.12
CA LYS A 78 -20.05 8.75 -14.87
C LYS A 78 -18.77 9.19 -15.57
N ASP A 79 -18.76 10.41 -16.09
CA ASP A 79 -17.51 11.01 -16.59
C ASP A 79 -16.51 11.15 -15.44
N PHE A 80 -15.27 10.76 -15.70
CA PHE A 80 -14.17 10.86 -14.76
C PHE A 80 -13.68 12.31 -14.68
N GLY A 81 -13.60 12.81 -13.46
CA GLY A 81 -13.07 14.12 -13.14
C GLY A 81 -12.39 14.09 -11.78
N ILE A 82 -11.37 14.92 -11.61
CA ILE A 82 -10.69 15.09 -10.33
C ILE A 82 -11.18 16.37 -9.69
N VAL A 83 -11.59 16.30 -8.43
CA VAL A 83 -12.07 17.48 -7.71
C VAL A 83 -10.98 18.00 -6.79
N ARG A 84 -10.49 19.20 -7.04
CA ARG A 84 -9.68 19.96 -6.08
C ARG A 84 -10.61 20.52 -5.01
N LEU A 85 -10.47 20.07 -3.78
CA LEU A 85 -11.32 20.54 -2.68
C LEU A 85 -10.94 21.96 -2.27
N GLU A 86 -11.94 22.80 -1.98
CA GLU A 86 -11.73 24.10 -1.33
C GLU A 86 -11.17 23.90 0.09
N LYS A 87 -11.78 22.96 0.83
CA LYS A 87 -11.37 22.56 2.17
C LYS A 87 -10.79 21.14 2.11
N PRO A 88 -9.45 20.99 2.18
CA PRO A 88 -8.83 19.67 2.19
C PRO A 88 -9.33 18.81 3.35
N LEU A 89 -9.55 17.52 3.10
CA LEU A 89 -10.00 16.58 4.13
C LEU A 89 -8.80 16.02 4.88
N VAL A 90 -8.87 15.95 6.22
CA VAL A 90 -7.85 15.30 7.04
C VAL A 90 -8.28 13.86 7.29
N LYS A 91 -7.47 12.90 6.86
CA LYS A 91 -7.67 11.47 7.09
C LYS A 91 -7.34 11.10 8.55
N PRO A 92 -7.85 9.96 9.07
CA PRO A 92 -7.56 9.51 10.43
C PRO A 92 -6.06 9.37 10.75
N ASN A 93 -5.23 9.09 9.74
CA ASN A 93 -3.77 9.00 9.86
C ASN A 93 -3.04 10.37 9.86
N GLY A 94 -3.79 11.48 9.85
CA GLY A 94 -3.24 12.85 9.80
C GLY A 94 -2.86 13.36 8.40
N ASP A 95 -3.08 12.58 7.34
CA ASP A 95 -2.82 13.01 5.97
C ASP A 95 -3.90 13.91 5.42
N THR A 96 -3.49 14.95 4.69
CA THR A 96 -4.41 15.92 4.12
C THR A 96 -4.68 15.60 2.66
N MET A 97 -5.92 15.19 2.36
CA MET A 97 -6.41 14.93 1.01
C MET A 97 -6.88 16.24 0.36
N LYS A 98 -6.06 16.77 -0.56
CA LYS A 98 -6.37 18.00 -1.32
C LYS A 98 -7.20 17.75 -2.58
N TYR A 99 -7.11 16.55 -3.15
CA TYR A 99 -7.83 16.16 -4.35
C TYR A 99 -8.67 14.92 -4.06
N ARG A 100 -9.92 14.93 -4.53
CA ARG A 100 -10.80 13.76 -4.52
C ARG A 100 -10.76 13.13 -5.91
N ILE A 101 -10.19 11.92 -5.97
CA ILE A 101 -10.11 11.11 -7.18
C ILE A 101 -11.17 10.01 -7.05
N PRO A 102 -12.03 9.80 -8.06
CA PRO A 102 -12.97 8.68 -8.05
C PRO A 102 -12.27 7.33 -7.85
N LYS A 103 -12.81 6.48 -6.98
CA LYS A 103 -12.31 5.11 -6.77
C LYS A 103 -12.57 4.24 -8.01
N GLY A 104 -11.74 3.22 -8.23
CA GLY A 104 -11.88 2.27 -9.35
C GLY A 104 -11.47 2.80 -10.72
N ALA A 105 -11.09 4.07 -10.82
CA ALA A 105 -10.90 4.78 -12.08
C ALA A 105 -9.49 4.71 -12.69
N GLY A 106 -8.60 3.82 -12.22
CA GLY A 106 -7.20 3.84 -12.66
C GLY A 106 -6.47 5.15 -12.31
N THR A 107 -5.41 5.47 -13.05
CA THR A 107 -4.63 6.71 -12.90
C THR A 107 -4.46 7.36 -14.25
N HIS A 108 -5.02 8.56 -14.43
CA HIS A 108 -5.02 9.25 -15.72
C HIS A 108 -4.15 10.51 -15.70
N PRO A 109 -3.18 10.64 -16.62
CA PRO A 109 -2.45 11.89 -16.83
C PRO A 109 -3.37 12.98 -17.37
N PHE A 110 -3.02 14.24 -17.09
CA PHE A 110 -3.63 15.40 -17.68
C PHE A 110 -2.75 15.94 -18.81
N PHE A 111 -3.32 16.04 -20.00
CA PHE A 111 -2.68 16.59 -21.19
C PHE A 111 -3.26 17.97 -21.51
N PRO A 112 -2.50 19.06 -21.35
CA PRO A 112 -2.95 20.39 -21.74
C PRO A 112 -3.33 20.44 -23.24
N PRO A 113 -4.29 21.30 -23.66
CA PRO A 113 -4.80 21.34 -25.04
C PRO A 113 -3.71 21.45 -26.12
N GLY A 114 -2.66 22.25 -25.89
CA GLY A 114 -1.55 22.37 -26.83
C GLY A 114 -0.77 21.06 -27.06
N LEU A 115 -0.71 20.15 -26.09
CA LEU A 115 -0.13 18.82 -26.29
C LEU A 115 -1.03 17.92 -27.14
N ILE A 116 -2.36 18.02 -26.98
CA ILE A 116 -3.31 17.30 -27.85
C ILE A 116 -3.14 17.75 -29.29
N GLU A 117 -3.07 19.06 -29.52
CA GLU A 117 -2.86 19.61 -30.87
C GLU A 117 -1.53 19.13 -31.47
N LYS A 118 -0.44 19.11 -30.70
CA LYS A 118 0.84 18.56 -31.16
C LYS A 118 0.78 17.07 -31.47
N PHE A 119 0.04 16.30 -30.67
CA PHE A 119 -0.19 14.88 -30.89
C PHE A 119 -0.95 14.63 -32.21
N GLU A 120 -2.04 15.35 -32.43
CA GLU A 120 -2.85 15.27 -33.64
C GLU A 120 -2.05 15.64 -34.89
N ASN A 121 -1.23 16.70 -34.77
CA ASN A 121 -0.37 17.19 -35.83
C ASN A 121 0.95 16.40 -35.95
N LYS A 122 1.21 15.41 -35.09
CA LYS A 122 2.48 14.66 -35.02
C LYS A 122 3.71 15.57 -34.99
N THR A 123 3.61 16.66 -34.24
CA THR A 123 4.68 17.65 -34.13
C THR A 123 5.80 17.13 -33.22
N ASP A 124 7.04 17.23 -33.69
CA ASP A 124 8.22 16.89 -32.91
C ASP A 124 8.31 17.71 -31.61
N ILE A 125 8.59 17.02 -30.51
CA ILE A 125 8.77 17.65 -29.19
C ILE A 125 10.23 17.48 -28.74
N GLU A 126 10.93 18.60 -28.58
CA GLU A 126 12.33 18.61 -28.14
C GLU A 126 12.48 18.14 -26.69
N THR A 127 11.59 18.57 -25.78
CA THR A 127 11.62 18.15 -24.38
C THR A 127 10.20 18.07 -23.82
N LEU A 128 9.80 16.88 -23.38
CA LEU A 128 8.53 16.61 -22.72
C LEU A 128 8.75 16.48 -21.20
N PHE A 129 8.02 17.27 -20.43
CA PHE A 129 8.09 17.28 -18.97
C PHE A 129 6.95 16.48 -18.35
N LEU A 130 7.22 15.76 -17.28
CA LEU A 130 6.20 15.17 -16.40
C LEU A 130 6.30 15.88 -15.04
N VAL A 131 5.18 16.35 -14.50
CA VAL A 131 5.12 17.05 -13.20
C VAL A 131 3.96 16.55 -12.36
N GLU A 132 4.15 16.50 -11.04
CA GLU A 132 3.05 16.24 -10.11
C GLU A 132 2.18 17.50 -9.92
N GLY A 133 0.99 17.49 -10.50
CA GLY A 133 -0.06 18.49 -10.32
C GLY A 133 -0.63 19.02 -11.63
N TYR A 134 -1.96 18.97 -11.79
CA TYR A 134 -2.61 19.41 -13.03
C TYR A 134 -2.57 20.92 -13.23
N PHE A 135 -2.71 21.70 -12.15
CA PHE A 135 -2.57 23.16 -12.24
C PHE A 135 -1.16 23.61 -12.63
N LYS A 136 -0.13 22.87 -12.19
CA LYS A 136 1.26 23.10 -12.58
C LYS A 136 1.47 22.90 -14.07
N ALA A 137 1.03 21.74 -14.57
CA ALA A 137 1.09 21.42 -15.98
C ALA A 137 0.32 22.45 -16.83
N TRP A 138 -0.89 22.81 -16.41
CA TRP A 138 -1.69 23.84 -17.07
C TRP A 138 -0.96 25.19 -17.15
N LYS A 139 -0.48 25.71 -16.01
CA LYS A 139 0.16 27.02 -15.95
C LYS A 139 1.44 27.07 -16.79
N ALA A 140 2.26 26.03 -16.73
CA ALA A 140 3.47 25.95 -17.54
C ALA A 140 3.15 25.79 -19.03
N ALA A 141 2.13 25.02 -19.40
CA ALA A 141 1.70 24.85 -20.79
C ALA A 141 1.16 26.15 -21.40
N MET A 142 0.45 26.98 -20.64
CA MET A 142 0.03 28.32 -21.09
C MET A 142 1.21 29.21 -21.50
N HIS A 143 2.41 28.96 -20.94
CA HIS A 143 3.64 29.67 -21.25
C HIS A 143 4.55 28.90 -22.21
N GLY A 144 4.00 27.89 -22.90
CA GLY A 144 4.66 27.18 -24.00
C GLY A 144 5.48 25.96 -23.59
N ALA A 145 5.32 25.44 -22.37
CA ALA A 145 5.94 24.17 -21.98
C ALA A 145 5.19 22.96 -22.55
N ASP A 146 5.92 21.97 -23.06
CA ASP A 146 5.39 20.66 -23.39
C ASP A 146 5.40 19.80 -22.13
N ILE A 147 4.29 19.76 -21.39
CA ILE A 147 4.25 19.22 -20.03
C ILE A 147 2.97 18.44 -19.73
N ILE A 148 3.13 17.28 -19.09
CA ILE A 148 2.06 16.40 -18.64
C ILE A 148 1.88 16.56 -17.14
N GLY A 149 0.63 16.71 -16.70
CA GLY A 149 0.28 16.73 -15.28
C GLY A 149 -0.07 15.34 -14.76
N LEU A 150 0.54 14.94 -13.64
CA LEU A 150 0.22 13.71 -12.93
C LEU A 150 -0.44 14.04 -11.59
N SER A 151 -1.34 13.18 -11.11
CA SER A 151 -2.01 13.39 -9.82
C SER A 151 -1.19 12.92 -8.61
N SER A 152 -0.10 12.19 -8.84
CA SER A 152 0.88 11.73 -7.84
C SER A 152 2.20 11.42 -8.54
N ILE A 153 3.32 11.49 -7.81
CA ILE A 153 4.64 11.04 -8.26
C ILE A 153 4.66 9.56 -8.68
N THR A 154 3.69 8.75 -8.25
CA THR A 154 3.56 7.33 -8.61
C THR A 154 2.73 7.08 -9.87
N HIS A 155 2.00 8.09 -10.38
CA HIS A 155 1.03 7.93 -11.46
C HIS A 155 1.62 8.06 -12.87
N MET A 156 2.94 7.91 -13.00
CA MET A 156 3.60 7.73 -14.30
C MET A 156 3.46 6.30 -14.84
N LYS A 157 3.09 5.36 -13.96
CA LYS A 157 2.89 3.95 -14.30
C LYS A 157 1.43 3.64 -14.55
N ASP A 158 1.21 2.70 -15.46
CA ASP A 158 -0.03 1.93 -15.47
C ASP A 158 -0.05 0.93 -14.30
N LYS A 159 -1.18 0.84 -13.60
CA LYS A 159 -1.29 0.04 -12.37
C LYS A 159 -1.24 -1.46 -12.63
N ASP A 160 -1.75 -1.90 -13.77
CA ASP A 160 -1.92 -3.31 -14.08
C ASP A 160 -0.63 -3.90 -14.68
N THR A 161 0.01 -3.15 -15.56
CA THR A 161 1.25 -3.58 -16.25
C THR A 161 2.52 -3.18 -15.50
N GLY A 162 2.48 -2.13 -14.67
CA GLY A 162 3.66 -1.54 -14.05
C GLY A 162 4.60 -0.80 -15.01
N ALA A 163 4.26 -0.75 -16.31
CA ALA A 163 4.98 -0.05 -17.36
C ALA A 163 4.61 1.44 -17.40
N LEU A 164 5.25 2.20 -18.29
CA LEU A 164 4.91 3.61 -18.51
C LEU A 164 3.46 3.71 -18.96
N HIS A 165 2.71 4.69 -18.46
CA HIS A 165 1.30 4.85 -18.81
C HIS A 165 1.11 4.89 -20.35
N PRO A 166 0.18 4.10 -20.92
CA PRO A 166 0.02 3.94 -22.38
C PRO A 166 -0.09 5.26 -23.15
N ASP A 167 -0.87 6.22 -22.65
CA ASP A 167 -1.01 7.52 -23.31
C ASP A 167 0.29 8.34 -23.30
N ILE A 168 1.07 8.29 -22.20
CA ILE A 168 2.37 8.98 -22.15
C ILE A 168 3.30 8.38 -23.19
N LEU A 169 3.33 7.04 -23.28
CA LEU A 169 4.10 6.32 -24.28
C LEU A 169 3.64 6.66 -25.70
N LYS A 170 2.33 6.69 -25.95
CA LYS A 170 1.74 7.00 -27.26
C LYS A 170 2.09 8.41 -27.73
N LEU A 171 2.02 9.40 -26.83
CA LEU A 171 2.45 10.77 -27.11
C LEU A 171 3.94 10.82 -27.42
N MET A 172 4.76 10.17 -26.59
CA MET A 172 6.22 10.16 -26.71
C MET A 172 6.68 9.64 -28.08
N LEU A 173 6.10 8.53 -28.52
CA LEU A 173 6.43 7.90 -29.81
C LEU A 173 5.87 8.69 -31.00
N THR A 174 4.62 9.16 -30.90
CA THR A 174 3.96 9.89 -32.02
C THR A 174 4.62 11.24 -32.29
N CYS A 175 5.09 11.93 -31.25
CA CYS A 175 5.71 13.24 -31.34
C CYS A 175 7.24 13.20 -31.33
N ASN A 176 7.85 12.03 -31.59
CA ASN A 176 9.31 11.86 -31.68
C ASN A 176 10.08 12.58 -30.55
N VAL A 177 9.66 12.36 -29.30
CA VAL A 177 10.21 13.11 -28.16
C VAL A 177 11.69 12.79 -27.98
N LYS A 178 12.55 13.82 -28.04
CA LYS A 178 14.01 13.64 -27.88
C LYS A 178 14.47 13.55 -26.43
N ARG A 179 13.78 14.28 -25.53
CA ARG A 179 14.11 14.35 -24.11
C ARG A 179 12.88 14.23 -23.23
N MET A 180 12.96 13.38 -22.22
CA MET A 180 11.97 13.21 -21.16
C MET A 180 12.54 13.75 -19.85
N THR A 181 11.79 14.63 -19.19
CA THR A 181 12.22 15.25 -17.93
C THR A 181 11.20 15.04 -16.81
N TRP A 182 11.64 14.46 -15.69
CA TRP A 182 10.87 14.39 -14.45
C TRP A 182 11.08 15.66 -13.64
N LEU A 183 10.05 16.53 -13.58
CA LEU A 183 10.07 17.80 -12.87
C LEU A 183 9.37 17.66 -11.50
N THR A 184 10.09 18.01 -10.44
CA THR A 184 9.56 18.02 -9.07
C THR A 184 9.64 19.39 -8.41
N ASP A 185 8.89 19.55 -7.33
CA ASP A 185 8.87 20.78 -6.53
C ASP A 185 10.19 21.00 -5.79
N GLY A 186 10.43 22.24 -5.37
CA GLY A 186 11.64 22.61 -4.64
C GLY A 186 11.67 22.20 -3.15
N ASP A 187 10.71 21.37 -2.70
CA ASP A 187 10.73 20.72 -1.39
C ASP A 187 11.22 19.28 -1.44
N ALA A 188 11.77 18.83 -2.57
CA ALA A 188 12.29 17.48 -2.73
C ALA A 188 13.36 17.14 -1.67
N LEU A 189 14.18 18.13 -1.29
CA LEU A 189 15.24 18.03 -0.27
C LEU A 189 14.75 18.32 1.15
N ASP A 190 13.49 18.72 1.35
CA ASP A 190 13.04 19.17 2.65
C ASP A 190 12.61 18.00 3.55
N ILE A 191 12.91 18.11 4.84
CA ILE A 191 12.26 17.35 5.91
C ILE A 191 11.14 18.22 6.48
N THR A 192 9.92 17.71 6.55
CA THR A 192 8.78 18.47 7.09
C THR A 192 8.62 18.22 8.60
N GLN A 193 7.79 19.02 9.24
CA GLN A 193 7.50 18.87 10.67
C GLN A 193 6.93 17.48 11.01
N LYS A 194 6.20 16.86 10.07
CA LYS A 194 5.62 15.53 10.27
C LYS A 194 6.69 14.45 10.43
N GLU A 195 7.83 14.58 9.76
CA GLU A 195 8.92 13.61 9.85
C GLU A 195 9.81 13.81 11.10
N LEU A 196 9.74 14.97 11.77
CA LEU A 196 10.51 15.29 12.98
C LEU A 196 9.92 14.62 14.23
N THR A 197 9.82 13.29 14.19
CA THR A 197 9.42 12.46 15.33
C THR A 197 10.46 11.38 15.59
N ASP A 198 10.57 10.94 16.85
CA ASP A 198 11.57 9.95 17.24
C ASP A 198 11.38 8.58 16.58
N ALA A 199 10.23 8.32 15.95
CA ALA A 199 9.90 7.05 15.31
C ALA A 199 10.19 7.02 13.81
N LEU A 200 10.22 8.18 13.14
CA LEU A 200 10.31 8.25 11.69
C LEU A 200 11.76 8.33 11.21
N ASP A 201 12.02 7.64 10.10
CA ASP A 201 13.30 7.68 9.41
C ASP A 201 13.34 8.87 8.46
N LEU A 202 14.24 9.81 8.76
CA LEU A 202 14.38 11.08 8.04
C LEU A 202 14.80 10.87 6.58
N SER A 203 15.48 9.77 6.27
CA SER A 203 15.90 9.46 4.89
C SER A 203 14.74 9.07 3.98
N LYS A 204 13.57 8.69 4.53
CA LYS A 204 12.45 8.15 3.75
C LYS A 204 11.92 9.13 2.71
N ARG A 205 11.72 10.40 3.09
CA ARG A 205 11.15 11.41 2.20
C ARG A 205 12.10 11.79 1.06
N PRO A 206 13.37 12.20 1.31
CA PRO A 206 14.35 12.39 0.23
C PRO A 206 14.51 11.14 -0.64
N ARG A 207 14.49 9.94 -0.04
CA ARG A 207 14.56 8.68 -0.80
C ARG A 207 13.31 8.42 -1.64
N GLN A 208 12.13 8.86 -1.22
CA GLN A 208 10.91 8.77 -2.02
C GLN A 208 11.04 9.57 -3.33
N PHE A 209 11.58 10.79 -3.27
CA PHE A 209 11.85 11.58 -4.46
C PHE A 209 12.94 10.96 -5.34
N PHE A 210 14.05 10.50 -4.75
CA PHE A 210 15.07 9.76 -5.49
C PHE A 210 14.50 8.51 -6.19
N ASN A 211 13.70 7.72 -5.48
CA ASN A 211 13.06 6.52 -6.03
C ASN A 211 12.08 6.85 -7.16
N SER A 212 11.42 8.01 -7.12
CA SER A 212 10.59 8.48 -8.23
C SER A 212 11.41 8.78 -9.48
N ALA A 213 12.59 9.39 -9.34
CA ALA A 213 13.52 9.64 -10.46
C ALA A 213 14.11 8.32 -11.01
N MET A 214 14.47 7.39 -10.13
CA MET A 214 14.93 6.05 -10.53
C MET A 214 13.85 5.29 -11.29
N THR A 215 12.62 5.31 -10.76
CA THR A 215 11.46 4.73 -11.42
C THR A 215 11.24 5.32 -12.80
N PHE A 216 11.22 6.65 -12.91
CA PHE A 216 11.07 7.34 -14.19
C PHE A 216 12.14 6.93 -15.20
N LYS A 217 13.41 6.82 -14.78
CA LYS A 217 14.50 6.31 -15.64
C LYS A 217 14.20 4.89 -16.11
N THR A 218 13.89 3.98 -15.20
CA THR A 218 13.68 2.56 -15.49
C THR A 218 12.51 2.35 -16.47
N LEU A 219 11.43 3.12 -16.33
CA LEU A 219 10.29 3.07 -17.26
C LEU A 219 10.65 3.48 -18.70
N LEU A 220 11.77 4.17 -18.87
CA LEU A 220 12.24 4.68 -20.15
C LEU A 220 13.49 3.93 -20.67
N ASP A 221 13.95 2.88 -19.99
CA ASP A 221 15.21 2.20 -20.33
C ASP A 221 15.18 1.48 -21.69
N ASP A 222 14.01 1.07 -22.15
CA ASP A 222 13.83 0.42 -23.46
C ASP A 222 13.67 1.40 -24.63
N TYR A 223 13.77 2.72 -24.38
CA TYR A 223 13.57 3.75 -25.40
C TYR A 223 14.79 4.66 -25.56
N GLU A 224 15.10 5.02 -26.81
CA GLU A 224 16.19 5.91 -27.18
C GLU A 224 15.83 7.38 -26.92
N VAL A 225 15.67 7.74 -25.65
CA VAL A 225 15.30 9.09 -25.22
C VAL A 225 16.25 9.58 -24.12
N GLU A 226 16.61 10.86 -24.18
CA GLU A 226 17.43 11.47 -23.13
C GLU A 226 16.58 11.68 -21.86
N LYS A 227 17.09 11.26 -20.70
CA LYS A 227 16.35 11.25 -19.43
C LYS A 227 16.94 12.26 -18.47
N TRP A 228 16.10 13.15 -17.95
CA TRP A 228 16.51 14.17 -16.98
C TRP A 228 15.65 14.13 -15.72
N PHE A 229 16.29 14.38 -14.59
CA PHE A 229 15.64 14.75 -13.34
C PHE A 229 15.87 16.23 -13.08
N THR A 230 14.79 16.95 -12.83
CA THR A 230 14.83 18.39 -12.56
C THR A 230 13.96 18.70 -11.35
N HIS A 231 14.43 19.60 -10.50
CA HIS A 231 13.58 20.22 -9.50
C HIS A 231 13.82 21.71 -9.42
N ILE A 232 12.87 22.42 -8.83
CA ILE A 232 13.00 23.85 -8.60
C ILE A 232 14.09 24.10 -7.54
N ASP A 233 15.02 25.01 -7.83
CA ASP A 233 16.09 25.39 -6.92
C ASP A 233 15.61 26.48 -5.95
N THR A 234 14.70 26.11 -5.05
CA THR A 234 14.11 27.07 -4.13
C THR A 234 15.16 27.75 -3.25
N ASP A 235 16.22 27.06 -2.82
CA ASP A 235 17.27 27.66 -1.99
C ASP A 235 18.00 28.77 -2.75
N SER A 236 18.46 28.50 -3.99
CA SER A 236 19.15 29.51 -4.79
C SER A 236 18.24 30.69 -5.16
N ILE A 237 16.93 30.45 -5.34
CA ILE A 237 15.95 31.52 -5.58
C ILE A 237 15.78 32.40 -4.33
N LEU A 238 15.67 31.80 -3.14
CA LEU A 238 15.51 32.52 -1.88
C LEU A 238 16.75 33.33 -1.49
N GLU A 239 17.96 32.78 -1.72
CA GLU A 239 19.23 33.49 -1.52
C GLU A 239 19.31 34.78 -2.35
N ARG A 240 18.83 34.74 -3.60
CA ARG A 240 18.81 35.90 -4.50
C ARG A 240 17.65 36.86 -4.22
N ASN A 241 16.63 36.43 -3.47
CA ASN A 241 15.44 37.22 -3.18
C ASN A 241 15.11 37.19 -1.67
N PRO A 242 15.88 37.90 -0.83
CA PRO A 242 15.67 37.91 0.62
C PRO A 242 14.25 38.37 0.99
N GLY A 243 13.63 37.66 1.95
CA GLY A 243 12.27 37.94 2.42
C GLY A 243 11.15 37.28 1.62
N MET A 244 11.47 36.59 0.53
CA MET A 244 10.50 35.79 -0.23
C MET A 244 10.11 34.53 0.55
N LEU A 245 8.83 34.16 0.48
CA LEU A 245 8.34 32.97 1.16
C LEU A 245 8.53 31.72 0.30
N ARG A 246 8.97 30.62 0.91
CA ARG A 246 9.31 29.35 0.23
C ARG A 246 8.13 28.79 -0.58
N GLU A 247 6.91 28.90 -0.08
CA GLU A 247 5.69 28.44 -0.77
C GLU A 247 5.36 29.23 -2.04
N LYS A 248 5.93 30.43 -2.23
CA LYS A 248 5.73 31.24 -3.44
C LYS A 248 6.64 30.83 -4.60
N VAL A 249 7.59 29.93 -4.35
CA VAL A 249 8.62 29.51 -5.31
C VAL A 249 8.87 28.00 -5.25
N LYS A 250 7.86 27.25 -4.79
CA LYS A 250 7.96 25.81 -4.58
C LYS A 250 7.61 25.03 -5.84
N GLY A 251 6.45 25.32 -6.44
CA GLY A 251 5.97 24.71 -7.67
C GLY A 251 6.24 25.59 -8.90
N ILE A 252 6.18 24.99 -10.09
CA ILE A 252 6.37 25.73 -11.34
C ILE A 252 5.25 26.74 -11.59
N ASP A 253 4.02 26.44 -11.13
CA ASP A 253 2.92 27.40 -11.10
C ASP A 253 3.22 28.57 -10.17
N ASP A 254 3.71 28.30 -8.97
CA ASP A 254 4.07 29.34 -7.99
C ASP A 254 5.15 30.27 -8.56
N LEU A 255 6.20 29.72 -9.19
CA LEU A 255 7.25 30.52 -9.84
C LEU A 255 6.70 31.44 -10.93
N LEU A 256 5.88 30.90 -11.84
CA LEU A 256 5.29 31.66 -12.94
C LEU A 256 4.26 32.70 -12.47
N ILE A 257 3.64 32.49 -11.31
CA ILE A 257 2.73 33.46 -10.69
C ILE A 257 3.50 34.57 -9.98
N THR A 258 4.57 34.21 -9.26
CA THR A 258 5.36 35.13 -8.43
C THR A 258 6.22 36.07 -9.30
N PHE A 259 6.86 35.54 -10.35
CA PHE A 259 7.75 36.33 -11.22
C PHE A 259 7.04 36.76 -12.52
N LYS A 260 5.96 37.54 -12.39
CA LYS A 260 5.24 38.09 -13.56
C LYS A 260 6.17 38.88 -14.48
N GLY A 261 6.07 38.63 -15.79
CA GLY A 261 6.92 39.21 -16.82
C GLY A 261 8.20 38.42 -17.12
N LYS A 262 8.56 37.43 -16.30
CA LYS A 262 9.72 36.53 -16.51
C LYS A 262 9.32 35.12 -16.96
N GLU A 263 8.07 34.90 -17.34
CA GLU A 263 7.55 33.57 -17.63
C GLU A 263 8.30 32.89 -18.79
N LYS A 264 8.60 33.65 -19.86
CA LYS A 264 9.40 33.15 -20.99
C LYS A 264 10.83 32.80 -20.59
N GLU A 265 11.45 33.59 -19.72
CA GLU A 265 12.79 33.34 -19.18
C GLU A 265 12.79 32.01 -18.40
N ILE A 266 11.85 31.86 -17.46
CA ILE A 266 11.70 30.66 -16.63
C ILE A 266 11.46 29.41 -17.50
N ILE A 267 10.56 29.46 -18.49
CA ILE A 267 10.29 28.31 -19.36
C ILE A 267 11.47 27.98 -20.27
N ASN A 268 12.17 28.99 -20.82
CA ASN A 268 13.35 28.76 -21.63
C ASN A 268 14.48 28.14 -20.81
N GLU A 269 14.67 28.63 -19.58
CA GLU A 269 15.63 28.05 -18.67
C GLU A 269 15.24 26.61 -18.31
N MET A 270 13.97 26.34 -17.99
CA MET A 270 13.47 24.99 -17.72
C MET A 270 13.77 24.00 -18.86
N LYS A 271 13.61 24.44 -20.12
CA LYS A 271 13.92 23.66 -21.34
C LYS A 271 15.42 23.51 -21.62
N GLY A 272 16.23 24.48 -21.20
CA GLY A 272 17.66 24.49 -21.45
C GLY A 272 18.41 23.44 -20.65
N ILE A 273 19.47 22.89 -21.23
CA ILE A 273 20.39 21.93 -20.59
C ILE A 273 21.66 22.57 -20.02
N SER A 274 21.88 23.86 -20.30
CA SER A 274 23.05 24.60 -19.83
C SER A 274 22.96 24.87 -18.33
N SER A 275 24.11 24.78 -17.66
CA SER A 275 24.35 25.25 -16.30
C SER A 275 25.27 26.48 -16.36
N PRO A 276 25.13 27.47 -15.44
CA PRO A 276 24.22 27.50 -14.30
C PRO A 276 22.79 27.95 -14.66
N SER A 277 21.82 27.44 -13.90
CA SER A 277 20.40 27.75 -13.99
C SER A 277 20.03 28.54 -12.73
N ILE A 278 19.24 29.61 -12.86
CA ILE A 278 18.79 30.45 -11.74
C ILE A 278 17.68 29.77 -10.95
N TYR A 279 16.78 29.07 -11.65
CA TYR A 279 15.51 28.57 -11.12
C TYR A 279 15.46 27.05 -10.88
N PHE A 280 16.37 26.28 -11.47
CA PHE A 280 16.27 24.81 -11.48
C PHE A 280 17.62 24.13 -11.24
N GLN A 281 17.58 22.98 -10.56
CA GLN A 281 18.70 22.03 -10.61
C GLN A 281 18.35 20.87 -11.52
N LYS A 282 19.30 20.49 -12.37
CA LYS A 282 19.06 19.57 -13.49
C LYS A 282 20.13 18.50 -13.52
N PHE A 283 19.70 17.25 -13.65
CA PHE A 283 20.57 16.08 -13.65
C PHE A 283 20.22 15.19 -14.84
N ASN A 284 21.16 15.01 -15.76
CA ASN A 284 21.05 13.95 -16.76
C ASN A 284 21.18 12.60 -16.05
N ILE A 285 20.14 11.78 -16.17
CA ILE A 285 20.04 10.45 -15.55
C ILE A 285 20.00 9.32 -16.58
N THR A 286 20.23 9.61 -17.86
CA THR A 286 20.22 8.63 -18.96
C THR A 286 21.09 7.42 -18.64
N TYR A 287 22.31 7.66 -18.15
CA TYR A 287 23.31 6.62 -17.87
C TYR A 287 23.43 6.25 -16.39
N GLY A 288 22.77 6.98 -15.49
CA GLY A 288 22.83 6.67 -14.06
C GLY A 288 22.28 7.75 -13.14
N THR A 289 21.85 7.36 -11.94
CA THR A 289 21.19 8.23 -10.96
C THR A 289 22.10 8.63 -9.80
N ASN A 290 23.39 8.29 -9.85
CA ASN A 290 24.36 8.52 -8.77
C ASN A 290 24.49 10.00 -8.37
N LYS A 291 24.43 10.92 -9.35
CA LYS A 291 24.47 12.37 -9.08
C LYS A 291 23.23 12.80 -8.29
N VAL A 292 22.06 12.32 -8.68
CA VAL A 292 20.79 12.56 -7.98
C VAL A 292 20.85 11.99 -6.56
N TYR A 293 21.30 10.75 -6.39
CA TYR A 293 21.45 10.12 -5.06
C TYR A 293 22.34 10.93 -4.10
N SER A 294 23.44 11.48 -4.63
CA SER A 294 24.36 12.33 -3.87
C SER A 294 23.74 13.69 -3.55
N HIS A 295 23.01 14.26 -4.50
CA HIS A 295 22.30 15.53 -4.35
C HIS A 295 21.22 15.46 -3.24
N PHE A 296 20.55 14.32 -3.07
CA PHE A 296 19.65 14.08 -1.93
C PHE A 296 20.36 13.75 -0.61
N HIS A 297 21.70 13.83 -0.55
CA HIS A 297 22.53 13.51 0.62
C HIS A 297 22.31 12.11 1.19
N LEU A 298 21.98 11.13 0.35
CA LEU A 298 21.61 9.78 0.81
C LEU A 298 22.82 8.83 1.00
N ARG A 299 24.03 9.28 0.69
CA ARG A 299 25.26 8.45 0.72
C ARG A 299 25.84 8.32 2.12
N ASP A 300 25.98 9.45 2.80
CA ASP A 300 26.70 9.55 4.06
C ASP A 300 25.80 10.20 5.11
N VAL A 301 25.77 9.60 6.30
CA VAL A 301 24.89 10.04 7.39
C VAL A 301 25.31 11.40 7.97
N LYS A 302 26.62 11.70 7.96
CA LYS A 302 27.14 12.98 8.46
C LYS A 302 26.81 14.10 7.48
N GLU A 303 27.04 13.89 6.19
CA GLU A 303 26.64 14.85 5.16
C GLU A 303 25.12 15.11 5.20
N PHE A 304 24.31 14.06 5.32
CA PHE A 304 22.86 14.16 5.49
C PHE A 304 22.51 15.02 6.72
N TYR A 305 23.07 14.69 7.89
CA TYR A 305 22.78 15.42 9.12
C TYR A 305 23.16 16.90 9.01
N LEU A 306 24.37 17.21 8.55
CA LEU A 306 24.87 18.58 8.44
C LEU A 306 24.02 19.42 7.49
N PHE A 307 23.64 18.85 6.34
CA PHE A 307 22.76 19.52 5.38
C PHE A 307 21.37 19.84 5.94
N HIS A 308 20.80 18.91 6.71
CA HIS A 308 19.44 19.07 7.24
C HIS A 308 19.38 19.86 8.55
N VAL A 309 20.38 19.80 9.43
CA VAL A 309 20.39 20.56 10.70
C VAL A 309 20.51 22.07 10.45
N GLU A 310 21.19 22.48 9.37
CA GLU A 310 21.25 23.88 8.93
C GLU A 310 19.86 24.42 8.56
N ARG A 311 19.05 23.60 7.87
CA ARG A 311 17.67 23.92 7.46
C ARG A 311 16.64 23.72 8.57
N ARG A 312 16.94 22.83 9.51
CA ARG A 312 16.09 22.42 10.64
C ARG A 312 16.91 22.43 11.93
N PRO A 313 17.11 23.60 12.55
CA PRO A 313 17.84 23.70 13.81
C PRO A 313 17.23 22.85 14.93
N GLU A 314 15.96 22.43 14.80
CA GLU A 314 15.30 21.54 15.76
C GLU A 314 15.93 20.14 15.84
N LEU A 315 16.74 19.75 14.86
CA LEU A 315 17.51 18.49 14.84
C LEU A 315 18.77 18.55 15.72
N LYS A 316 19.18 19.75 16.16
CA LYS A 316 20.38 19.92 16.97
C LYS A 316 20.23 19.16 18.30
N ASN A 317 21.26 18.40 18.68
CA ASN A 317 21.33 17.58 19.90
C ASN A 317 20.27 16.47 20.03
N LYS A 318 19.47 16.19 19.00
CA LYS A 318 18.47 15.12 19.01
C LYS A 318 18.98 13.84 18.35
N GLU A 319 18.38 12.73 18.76
CA GLU A 319 18.51 11.48 18.03
C GLU A 319 17.68 11.53 16.74
N PHE A 320 18.17 10.89 15.68
CA PHE A 320 17.45 10.78 14.43
C PHE A 320 17.66 9.41 13.80
N ILE A 321 16.71 8.97 12.97
CA ILE A 321 16.83 7.71 12.24
C ILE A 321 17.20 7.99 10.79
N PHE A 322 18.23 7.29 10.30
CA PHE A 322 18.68 7.32 8.91
C PHE A 322 18.97 5.88 8.45
N ASN A 323 18.36 5.45 7.33
CA ASN A 323 18.46 4.08 6.81
C ASN A 323 18.18 3.01 7.88
N GLY A 324 17.17 3.24 8.72
CA GLY A 324 16.75 2.36 9.81
C GLY A 324 17.58 2.43 11.09
N THR A 325 18.80 2.97 11.03
CA THR A 325 19.73 3.13 12.17
C THR A 325 19.45 4.45 12.88
N ARG A 326 19.44 4.43 14.21
CA ARG A 326 19.31 5.62 15.05
C ARG A 326 20.70 6.18 15.37
N TYR A 327 20.89 7.47 15.14
CA TYR A 327 22.12 8.20 15.36
C TYR A 327 21.90 9.40 16.29
N GLN A 328 22.99 9.88 16.88
CA GLN A 328 23.07 11.21 17.47
C GLN A 328 24.37 11.86 16.98
N TYR A 329 24.32 13.12 16.55
CA TYR A 329 25.53 13.83 16.15
C TYR A 329 26.31 14.30 17.39
N ASP A 330 27.63 14.07 17.37
CA ASP A 330 28.57 14.49 18.40
C ASP A 330 29.37 15.68 17.86
N GLU A 331 29.20 16.86 18.46
CA GLU A 331 29.86 18.10 18.02
C GLU A 331 31.37 18.10 18.28
N ASP A 332 31.82 17.40 19.34
CA ASP A 332 33.24 17.36 19.70
C ASP A 332 34.02 16.45 18.74
N LYS A 333 33.41 15.33 18.35
CA LYS A 333 34.02 14.35 17.43
C LYS A 333 33.70 14.59 15.96
N LEU A 334 32.75 15.48 15.67
CA LEU A 334 32.26 15.78 14.34
C LEU A 334 31.78 14.51 13.59
N GLU A 335 31.06 13.62 14.27
CA GLU A 335 30.59 12.34 13.73
C GLU A 335 29.17 11.98 14.20
N CYS A 336 28.47 11.14 13.42
CA CYS A 336 27.19 10.57 13.82
C CYS A 336 27.40 9.26 14.59
N LEU A 337 27.20 9.29 15.90
CA LEU A 337 27.32 8.11 16.75
C LEU A 337 26.09 7.22 16.64
N VAL A 338 26.30 5.93 16.36
CA VAL A 338 25.23 4.92 16.34
C VAL A 338 24.67 4.72 17.75
N LYS A 339 23.38 5.00 17.92
CA LYS A 339 22.62 4.73 19.15
C LYS A 339 21.86 3.43 19.11
N ILE A 340 21.25 3.09 17.96
CA ILE A 340 20.55 1.81 17.75
C ILE A 340 20.77 1.39 16.29
N PRO A 341 21.57 0.32 16.03
CA PRO A 341 21.75 -0.22 14.68
C PRO A 341 20.43 -0.63 14.03
N ALA A 342 20.27 -0.43 12.71
CA ALA A 342 19.08 -0.85 11.96
C ALA A 342 18.78 -2.34 12.14
N ASP A 343 19.82 -3.16 12.08
CA ASP A 343 19.74 -4.61 12.17
C ASP A 343 19.20 -5.09 13.51
N ALA A 344 19.33 -4.30 14.59
CA ALA A 344 18.83 -4.70 15.92
C ALA A 344 17.31 -4.96 15.91
N LYS A 345 16.56 -4.28 15.04
CA LYS A 345 15.12 -4.48 14.84
C LYS A 345 14.76 -5.85 14.26
N LEU A 346 15.72 -6.54 13.66
CA LEU A 346 15.54 -7.89 13.12
C LEU A 346 15.69 -8.97 14.19
N TYR A 347 16.14 -8.60 15.39
CA TYR A 347 16.35 -9.53 16.48
C TYR A 347 15.40 -9.20 17.64
N PHE A 348 15.12 -10.21 18.45
CA PHE A 348 14.46 -10.04 19.73
C PHE A 348 14.94 -11.12 20.70
N ARG A 349 14.78 -10.87 22.00
CA ARG A 349 15.07 -11.83 23.05
C ARG A 349 13.79 -12.14 23.81
N VAL A 350 13.51 -13.41 24.04
CA VAL A 350 12.44 -13.87 24.92
C VAL A 350 13.07 -14.71 26.00
N ALA A 351 12.86 -14.35 27.27
CA ALA A 351 13.61 -14.91 28.39
C ALA A 351 15.14 -14.84 28.12
N ASP A 352 15.79 -16.00 28.06
CA ASP A 352 17.24 -16.13 27.84
C ASP A 352 17.63 -16.37 26.37
N ASP A 353 16.64 -16.66 25.51
CA ASP A 353 16.84 -17.07 24.13
C ASP A 353 16.70 -15.89 23.16
N TYR A 354 17.58 -15.84 22.16
CA TYR A 354 17.56 -14.84 21.10
C TYR A 354 16.97 -15.42 19.81
N TYR A 355 16.28 -14.56 19.08
CA TYR A 355 15.63 -14.89 17.82
C TYR A 355 15.93 -13.82 16.77
N LYS A 356 15.89 -14.22 15.50
CA LYS A 356 16.00 -13.32 14.35
C LYS A 356 14.85 -13.56 13.39
N PHE A 357 14.21 -12.49 12.94
CA PHE A 357 13.28 -12.52 11.82
C PHE A 357 14.02 -12.81 10.51
N VAL A 358 13.48 -13.75 9.74
CA VAL A 358 14.01 -14.23 8.47
C VAL A 358 12.89 -14.22 7.45
N LYS A 359 13.17 -13.66 6.27
CA LYS A 359 12.28 -13.75 5.11
C LYS A 359 12.67 -14.98 4.29
N LEU A 360 11.81 -15.99 4.24
CA LEU A 360 12.03 -17.22 3.47
C LEU A 360 11.19 -17.20 2.19
N PRO A 361 11.77 -17.45 1.01
CA PRO A 361 10.99 -17.63 -0.20
C PRO A 361 10.25 -18.96 -0.16
N ASN A 362 8.94 -18.94 -0.43
CA ASN A 362 8.15 -20.15 -0.66
C ASN A 362 8.20 -20.59 -2.14
N GLN A 363 7.54 -21.71 -2.48
CA GLN A 363 7.52 -22.26 -3.85
C GLN A 363 6.93 -21.30 -4.90
N TYR A 364 6.18 -20.28 -4.46
CA TYR A 364 5.59 -19.25 -5.30
C TYR A 364 6.43 -17.97 -5.38
N LYS A 365 7.68 -18.01 -4.90
CA LYS A 365 8.60 -16.85 -4.79
C LYS A 365 8.07 -15.71 -3.91
N GLN A 366 7.10 -16.00 -3.05
CA GLN A 366 6.63 -15.05 -2.04
C GLN A 366 7.51 -15.18 -0.79
N LEU A 367 7.76 -14.06 -0.11
CA LEU A 367 8.58 -14.02 1.09
C LEU A 367 7.72 -14.16 2.34
N GLU A 368 7.89 -15.25 3.07
CA GLU A 368 7.24 -15.50 4.36
C GLU A 368 8.16 -15.03 5.49
N LEU A 369 7.61 -14.26 6.43
CA LEU A 369 8.34 -13.80 7.61
C LEU A 369 8.23 -14.86 8.72
N VAL A 370 9.34 -15.49 9.04
CA VAL A 370 9.46 -16.43 10.17
C VAL A 370 10.53 -15.93 11.14
N PHE A 371 10.63 -16.52 12.33
CA PHE A 371 11.75 -16.25 13.22
C PHE A 371 12.47 -17.53 13.63
N HIS A 372 13.79 -17.48 13.67
CA HIS A 372 14.64 -18.60 14.05
C HIS A 372 15.47 -18.25 15.27
N GLY A 373 15.72 -19.24 16.13
CA GLY A 373 16.64 -19.10 17.25
C GLY A 373 18.04 -18.74 16.78
N ARG A 374 18.74 -17.91 17.55
CA ARG A 374 20.11 -17.48 17.31
C ARG A 374 20.90 -17.54 18.61
N LYS A 375 22.12 -18.06 18.55
CA LYS A 375 23.02 -18.02 19.69
C LYS A 375 23.49 -16.59 19.93
N LYS A 376 23.57 -16.18 21.19
CA LYS A 376 24.14 -14.87 21.56
C LYS A 376 25.53 -14.68 20.98
N THR A 377 26.37 -15.72 20.99
CA THR A 377 27.73 -15.69 20.41
C THR A 377 27.70 -15.33 18.92
N THR A 378 26.85 -15.97 18.13
CA THR A 378 26.69 -15.65 16.71
C THR A 378 26.29 -14.20 16.50
N ILE A 379 25.35 -13.68 17.31
CA ILE A 379 24.94 -12.27 17.23
C ILE A 379 26.12 -11.34 17.55
N THR A 380 26.92 -11.66 18.58
CA THR A 380 28.07 -10.85 18.96
C THR A 380 29.23 -10.95 17.98
N ASP A 381 29.39 -12.08 17.30
CA ASP A 381 30.42 -12.29 16.28
C ASP A 381 30.05 -11.53 15.00
N ASP A 382 28.77 -11.52 14.62
CA ASP A 382 28.25 -10.83 13.44
C ASP A 382 28.23 -9.29 13.62
N HIS A 383 27.84 -8.79 14.80
CA HIS A 383 27.52 -7.37 15.02
C HIS A 383 28.34 -6.68 16.12
N GLY A 384 29.19 -7.42 16.83
CA GLY A 384 29.95 -6.92 17.97
C GLY A 384 29.25 -7.05 19.33
N ARG A 385 30.04 -6.96 20.40
CA ARG A 385 29.59 -7.24 21.79
C ARG A 385 28.49 -6.32 22.31
N LYS A 386 28.47 -5.07 21.88
CA LYS A 386 27.49 -4.07 22.34
C LYS A 386 26.13 -4.21 21.65
N PHE A 387 26.03 -4.91 20.51
CA PHE A 387 24.79 -5.00 19.73
C PHE A 387 23.61 -5.55 20.54
N THR A 388 23.86 -6.55 21.41
CA THR A 388 22.81 -7.20 22.21
C THR A 388 22.09 -6.25 23.18
N GLN A 389 22.66 -5.08 23.49
CA GLN A 389 22.01 -4.08 24.35
C GLN A 389 20.83 -3.38 23.64
N HIS A 390 20.81 -3.41 22.30
CA HIS A 390 19.81 -2.77 21.46
C HIS A 390 18.68 -3.72 21.03
N ILE A 391 18.83 -5.02 21.32
CA ILE A 391 17.83 -6.03 21.00
C ILE A 391 16.67 -5.91 22.00
N PRO A 392 15.41 -5.77 21.54
CA PRO A 392 14.26 -5.73 22.43
C PRO A 392 14.14 -7.04 23.23
N LYS A 393 13.72 -6.92 24.49
CA LYS A 393 13.67 -8.02 25.46
C LYS A 393 12.25 -8.17 25.98
N TYR A 394 11.74 -9.39 25.90
CA TYR A 394 10.41 -9.78 26.33
C TYR A 394 10.53 -10.87 27.38
N GLU A 395 9.57 -10.92 28.31
CA GLU A 395 9.60 -11.86 29.43
C GLU A 395 9.32 -13.30 28.98
N ALA A 396 8.25 -13.49 28.20
CA ALA A 396 7.80 -14.81 27.78
C ALA A 396 7.13 -14.78 26.40
N PHE A 397 6.91 -15.97 25.83
CA PHE A 397 5.98 -16.13 24.71
C PHE A 397 4.54 -16.19 25.23
N CYS A 398 3.61 -15.58 24.49
CA CYS A 398 2.18 -15.77 24.66
C CYS A 398 1.55 -16.15 23.32
N ASN A 399 0.31 -16.65 23.34
CA ASN A 399 -0.45 -16.95 22.14
C ASN A 399 -1.87 -16.42 22.32
N VAL A 400 -2.09 -15.17 21.92
CA VAL A 400 -3.38 -14.49 22.08
C VAL A 400 -3.93 -14.20 20.68
N PRO A 401 -5.05 -14.83 20.28
CA PRO A 401 -5.52 -14.73 18.92
C PRO A 401 -6.34 -13.45 18.71
N SER A 402 -5.94 -12.63 17.75
CA SER A 402 -6.73 -11.49 17.27
C SER A 402 -6.44 -11.27 15.80
N HIS A 403 -7.49 -11.22 14.97
CA HIS A 403 -7.38 -11.01 13.53
C HIS A 403 -7.43 -9.52 13.17
N ASN A 404 -8.36 -8.78 13.76
CA ASN A 404 -8.57 -7.36 13.45
C ASN A 404 -7.65 -6.43 14.26
N GLU A 405 -7.30 -6.82 15.48
CA GLU A 405 -6.54 -5.99 16.43
C GLU A 405 -5.29 -6.75 16.90
N PHE A 406 -4.58 -7.36 15.95
CA PHE A 406 -3.38 -8.13 16.26
C PHE A 406 -2.32 -7.26 16.93
N GLN A 407 -1.85 -7.70 18.10
CA GLN A 407 -0.72 -7.11 18.81
C GLN A 407 0.40 -8.13 18.92
N GLN A 408 1.57 -7.76 18.38
CA GLN A 408 2.76 -8.59 18.45
C GLN A 408 3.30 -8.68 19.88
N ILE A 409 3.14 -7.61 20.68
CA ILE A 409 3.62 -7.49 22.06
C ILE A 409 2.44 -7.19 22.97
N ILE A 410 2.24 -8.02 23.99
CA ILE A 410 1.14 -7.90 24.97
C ILE A 410 1.75 -8.03 26.36
N GLU A 411 1.64 -7.01 27.21
CA GLU A 411 2.20 -7.01 28.58
C GLU A 411 3.66 -7.48 28.64
N ASN A 412 4.50 -6.96 27.73
CA ASN A 412 5.91 -7.34 27.56
C ASN A 412 6.18 -8.83 27.21
N CYS A 413 5.15 -9.56 26.76
CA CYS A 413 5.25 -10.90 26.20
C CYS A 413 5.17 -10.86 24.67
N PHE A 414 5.91 -11.75 24.02
CA PHE A 414 5.91 -11.86 22.55
C PHE A 414 4.80 -12.81 22.10
N ASN A 415 3.80 -12.28 21.39
CA ASN A 415 2.69 -13.05 20.87
C ASN A 415 3.10 -13.85 19.63
N VAL A 416 3.05 -15.19 19.70
CA VAL A 416 3.43 -16.08 18.58
C VAL A 416 2.32 -16.23 17.54
N TYR A 417 1.13 -15.70 17.81
CA TYR A 417 0.05 -15.64 16.84
C TYR A 417 0.47 -14.84 15.61
N SER A 418 -0.09 -15.15 14.44
CA SER A 418 0.27 -14.47 13.19
C SER A 418 -0.82 -13.49 12.76
N PRO A 419 -0.47 -12.29 12.25
CA PRO A 419 -1.44 -11.42 11.59
C PRO A 419 -2.00 -12.12 10.34
N VAL A 420 -3.23 -11.79 9.99
CA VAL A 420 -3.86 -12.25 8.73
C VAL A 420 -3.58 -11.28 7.60
N ASP A 421 -3.52 -11.81 6.38
CA ASP A 421 -3.24 -11.00 5.18
C ASP A 421 -4.47 -10.24 4.68
N HIS A 422 -5.67 -10.63 5.13
CA HIS A 422 -6.95 -10.07 4.70
C HIS A 422 -7.73 -9.50 5.90
N LEU A 423 -8.13 -8.23 5.79
CA LEU A 423 -9.03 -7.55 6.72
C LEU A 423 -10.40 -7.34 6.05
N PRO A 424 -11.50 -7.25 6.82
CA PRO A 424 -12.80 -6.95 6.25
C PRO A 424 -12.78 -5.58 5.57
N ASP A 425 -13.46 -5.46 4.42
CA ASP A 425 -13.66 -4.17 3.76
C ASP A 425 -14.73 -3.35 4.51
N ASP A 426 -14.70 -2.03 4.34
CA ASP A 426 -15.72 -1.10 4.84
C ASP A 426 -17.01 -1.16 3.99
N GLU A 427 -16.94 -1.72 2.78
CA GLU A 427 -18.07 -1.88 1.86
C GLU A 427 -18.91 -3.14 2.19
N GLU A 428 -20.23 -3.04 2.05
CA GLU A 428 -21.13 -4.19 2.22
C GLU A 428 -20.86 -5.23 1.14
N CYS A 429 -20.72 -6.50 1.54
CA CYS A 429 -20.49 -7.63 0.66
C CYS A 429 -21.81 -8.36 0.38
N PHE A 430 -22.10 -8.61 -0.90
CA PHE A 430 -23.27 -9.32 -1.38
C PHE A 430 -22.87 -10.68 -1.96
N GLU A 431 -23.81 -11.62 -2.07
CA GLU A 431 -23.54 -12.97 -2.61
C GLU A 431 -22.96 -12.95 -4.04
N SER A 432 -23.20 -11.88 -4.80
CA SER A 432 -22.65 -11.66 -6.14
C SER A 432 -21.14 -11.43 -6.15
N ASP A 433 -20.55 -11.05 -5.02
CA ASP A 433 -19.16 -10.62 -4.95
C ASP A 433 -18.20 -11.80 -4.77
N PHE A 434 -18.71 -12.97 -4.35
CA PHE A 434 -17.92 -14.18 -4.10
C PHE A 434 -18.51 -15.47 -4.69
N PRO A 435 -18.91 -15.49 -5.98
CA PRO A 435 -19.66 -16.60 -6.58
C PRO A 435 -18.90 -17.95 -6.51
N ALA A 436 -17.57 -17.92 -6.63
CA ALA A 436 -16.73 -19.13 -6.55
C ALA A 436 -16.65 -19.72 -5.13
N ILE A 437 -16.49 -18.86 -4.11
CA ILE A 437 -16.45 -19.29 -2.70
C ILE A 437 -17.81 -19.83 -2.31
N ARG A 438 -18.89 -19.13 -2.70
CA ARG A 438 -20.25 -19.60 -2.50
C ARG A 438 -20.44 -20.99 -3.12
N SER A 439 -20.09 -21.16 -4.39
CA SER A 439 -20.22 -22.46 -5.06
C SER A 439 -19.45 -23.57 -4.33
N LEU A 440 -18.24 -23.29 -3.82
CA LEU A 440 -17.47 -24.22 -3.01
C LEU A 440 -18.23 -24.61 -1.73
N LEU A 441 -18.76 -23.64 -0.98
CA LEU A 441 -19.47 -23.93 0.27
C LEU A 441 -20.75 -24.72 0.04
N TYR A 442 -21.54 -24.36 -0.98
CA TYR A 442 -22.72 -25.14 -1.37
C TYR A 442 -22.36 -26.57 -1.80
N HIS A 443 -21.23 -26.75 -2.51
CA HIS A 443 -20.76 -28.08 -2.90
C HIS A 443 -20.36 -28.95 -1.69
N ILE A 444 -19.68 -28.36 -0.70
CA ILE A 444 -19.17 -29.08 0.47
C ILE A 444 -20.27 -29.37 1.51
N PHE A 445 -21.08 -28.37 1.84
CA PHE A 445 -22.04 -28.47 2.94
C PHE A 445 -23.45 -28.90 2.46
N GLY A 446 -23.78 -28.65 1.20
CA GLY A 446 -25.09 -28.95 0.62
C GLY A 446 -26.23 -28.10 1.19
N GLU A 447 -27.46 -28.28 0.71
CA GLU A 447 -28.63 -27.51 1.16
C GLU A 447 -29.49 -28.25 2.20
N LYS A 448 -28.90 -29.22 2.90
CA LYS A 448 -29.66 -30.00 3.89
C LYS A 448 -29.99 -29.13 5.10
N SER A 449 -31.19 -29.30 5.63
CA SER A 449 -31.58 -28.72 6.92
C SER A 449 -31.16 -29.62 8.07
N VAL A 450 -30.61 -29.03 9.12
CA VAL A 450 -30.35 -29.68 10.41
C VAL A 450 -31.26 -29.06 11.45
N SER A 451 -31.95 -29.89 12.23
CA SER A 451 -32.77 -29.42 13.34
C SER A 451 -32.04 -29.57 14.67
N TYR A 452 -31.95 -28.48 15.41
CA TYR A 452 -31.40 -28.43 16.77
C TYR A 452 -32.51 -28.08 17.76
N THR A 453 -32.61 -28.83 18.85
CA THR A 453 -33.52 -28.50 19.94
C THR A 453 -32.72 -27.85 21.06
N ASP A 454 -33.00 -26.58 21.32
CA ASP A 454 -32.35 -25.82 22.36
C ASP A 454 -32.59 -26.48 23.73
N THR A 455 -31.50 -26.76 24.45
CA THR A 455 -31.55 -27.56 25.67
C THR A 455 -32.28 -26.86 26.81
N GLU A 456 -32.26 -25.52 26.85
CA GLU A 456 -32.84 -24.68 27.90
C GLU A 456 -34.30 -24.31 27.58
N THR A 457 -34.55 -23.86 26.35
CA THR A 457 -35.87 -23.37 25.92
C THR A 457 -36.76 -24.47 25.34
N LYS A 458 -36.19 -25.65 25.02
CA LYS A 458 -36.87 -26.77 24.34
C LYS A 458 -37.45 -26.42 22.97
N ILE A 459 -37.05 -25.29 22.38
CA ILE A 459 -37.50 -24.85 21.06
C ILE A 459 -36.67 -25.58 20.00
N LYS A 460 -37.35 -26.22 19.05
CA LYS A 460 -36.74 -26.81 17.86
C LYS A 460 -36.49 -25.72 16.82
N LYS A 461 -35.24 -25.51 16.44
CA LYS A 461 -34.82 -24.61 15.37
C LYS A 461 -34.29 -25.43 14.20
N GLU A 462 -34.55 -24.97 12.99
CA GLU A 462 -34.09 -25.60 11.76
C GLU A 462 -33.15 -24.64 11.04
N HIS A 463 -31.96 -25.11 10.70
CA HIS A 463 -30.92 -24.32 10.06
C HIS A 463 -30.42 -25.03 8.80
N SER A 464 -30.20 -24.27 7.73
CA SER A 464 -29.50 -24.77 6.55
C SER A 464 -28.03 -25.03 6.88
N THR A 465 -27.48 -26.13 6.40
CA THR A 465 -26.07 -26.50 6.58
C THR A 465 -25.11 -25.49 5.95
N VAL A 466 -25.47 -24.86 4.81
CA VAL A 466 -24.67 -23.76 4.23
C VAL A 466 -24.66 -22.54 5.14
N GLU A 467 -25.80 -22.19 5.74
CA GLU A 467 -25.88 -21.04 6.67
C GLU A 467 -25.03 -21.28 7.92
N LEU A 468 -25.03 -22.51 8.45
CA LEU A 468 -24.13 -22.90 9.54
C LEU A 468 -22.66 -22.83 9.11
N ALA A 469 -22.33 -23.11 7.85
CA ALA A 469 -20.97 -22.97 7.35
C ALA A 469 -20.52 -21.51 7.27
N TYR A 470 -21.39 -20.61 6.82
CA TYR A 470 -21.12 -19.17 6.87
C TYR A 470 -20.89 -18.67 8.29
N ASP A 471 -21.74 -19.09 9.23
CA ASP A 471 -21.59 -18.71 10.63
C ASP A 471 -20.29 -19.28 11.23
N TYR A 472 -19.97 -20.55 10.95
CA TYR A 472 -18.72 -21.18 11.40
C TYR A 472 -17.49 -20.42 10.89
N LEU A 473 -17.44 -20.08 9.60
CA LEU A 473 -16.36 -19.30 8.99
C LEU A 473 -16.30 -17.88 9.56
N GLN A 474 -17.46 -17.24 9.76
CA GLN A 474 -17.54 -15.92 10.38
C GLN A 474 -16.99 -15.94 11.80
N LEU A 475 -17.33 -16.96 12.61
CA LEU A 475 -16.84 -17.11 13.97
C LEU A 475 -15.35 -17.41 14.02
N LEU A 476 -14.83 -18.24 13.11
CA LEU A 476 -13.39 -18.47 12.97
C LEU A 476 -12.63 -17.15 12.82
N TYR A 477 -13.18 -16.21 12.05
CA TYR A 477 -12.56 -14.93 11.77
C TYR A 477 -12.82 -13.88 12.86
N ARG A 478 -14.07 -13.70 13.29
CA ARG A 478 -14.46 -12.62 14.23
C ARG A 478 -14.20 -12.96 15.69
N LYS A 479 -14.24 -14.25 16.05
CA LYS A 479 -14.10 -14.74 17.42
C LYS A 479 -13.10 -15.90 17.48
N PRO A 480 -11.82 -15.67 17.15
CA PRO A 480 -10.82 -16.74 17.09
C PRO A 480 -10.50 -17.38 18.45
N GLU A 481 -10.95 -16.80 19.57
CA GLU A 481 -10.87 -17.41 20.90
C GLU A 481 -11.99 -18.44 21.16
N GLN A 482 -13.14 -18.26 20.51
CA GLN A 482 -14.32 -19.09 20.74
C GLN A 482 -14.06 -20.53 20.30
N LYS A 483 -14.35 -21.51 21.16
CA LYS A 483 -14.31 -22.92 20.77
C LYS A 483 -15.45 -23.21 19.79
N LEU A 484 -15.15 -23.96 18.74
CA LEU A 484 -16.13 -24.43 17.76
C LEU A 484 -16.13 -25.96 17.70
N PRO A 485 -17.23 -26.57 17.23
CA PRO A 485 -17.26 -28.00 16.95
C PRO A 485 -16.15 -28.42 15.99
N ILE A 486 -15.71 -29.67 16.14
CA ILE A 486 -14.81 -30.36 15.23
C ILE A 486 -15.57 -30.59 13.93
N LEU A 487 -15.14 -29.95 12.85
CA LEU A 487 -15.77 -30.08 11.54
C LEU A 487 -15.27 -31.35 10.86
N CYS A 488 -16.17 -32.26 10.51
CA CYS A 488 -15.86 -33.53 9.88
C CYS A 488 -16.35 -33.53 8.42
N LEU A 489 -15.42 -33.40 7.47
CA LEU A 489 -15.72 -33.52 6.05
C LEU A 489 -15.45 -34.96 5.58
N VAL A 490 -16.54 -35.69 5.36
CA VAL A 490 -16.54 -37.12 5.07
C VAL A 490 -17.10 -37.37 3.66
N SER A 491 -16.40 -38.14 2.83
CA SER A 491 -16.97 -38.60 1.54
C SER A 491 -16.36 -39.91 1.03
N ARG A 492 -17.18 -40.83 0.51
CA ARG A 492 -16.72 -42.06 -0.17
C ARG A 492 -15.79 -41.82 -1.36
N GLU A 493 -16.01 -40.74 -2.11
CA GLU A 493 -15.27 -40.45 -3.34
C GLU A 493 -14.06 -39.53 -3.08
N ASN A 494 -12.97 -39.76 -3.82
CA ASN A 494 -11.83 -38.83 -3.88
C ASN A 494 -12.20 -37.59 -4.72
N ASN A 495 -11.51 -36.47 -4.51
CA ASN A 495 -11.69 -35.20 -5.26
C ASN A 495 -13.02 -34.45 -5.03
N THR A 496 -13.65 -34.61 -3.87
CA THR A 496 -14.89 -33.90 -3.47
C THR A 496 -14.68 -32.46 -2.96
N GLY A 497 -13.54 -31.83 -3.26
CA GLY A 497 -13.24 -30.46 -2.84
C GLY A 497 -12.75 -30.27 -1.39
N LYS A 498 -12.60 -31.34 -0.59
CA LYS A 498 -12.10 -31.28 0.80
C LYS A 498 -10.75 -30.55 0.95
N THR A 499 -9.77 -30.90 0.11
CA THR A 499 -8.46 -30.24 0.08
C THR A 499 -8.59 -28.78 -0.38
N THR A 500 -9.51 -28.48 -1.30
CA THR A 500 -9.79 -27.10 -1.73
C THR A 500 -10.33 -26.27 -0.57
N PHE A 501 -11.18 -26.83 0.29
CA PHE A 501 -11.66 -26.16 1.50
C PHE A 501 -10.53 -25.90 2.51
N ALA A 502 -9.63 -26.87 2.73
CA ALA A 502 -8.45 -26.66 3.58
C ALA A 502 -7.53 -25.54 3.05
N ASN A 503 -7.33 -25.50 1.72
CA ASN A 503 -6.59 -24.42 1.07
C ASN A 503 -7.32 -23.07 1.22
N PHE A 504 -8.64 -23.04 1.09
CA PHE A 504 -9.44 -21.85 1.32
C PHE A 504 -9.29 -21.31 2.76
N LEU A 505 -9.33 -22.18 3.77
CA LEU A 505 -9.06 -21.78 5.16
C LEU A 505 -7.66 -21.18 5.33
N ARG A 506 -6.65 -21.79 4.68
CA ARG A 506 -5.27 -21.26 4.69
C ARG A 506 -5.16 -19.92 3.97
N MET A 507 -5.92 -19.69 2.91
CA MET A 507 -5.99 -18.37 2.25
C MET A 507 -6.68 -17.34 3.16
N MET A 508 -7.74 -17.72 3.86
CA MET A 508 -8.50 -16.82 4.74
C MET A 508 -7.73 -16.43 6.01
N LEU A 509 -7.08 -17.39 6.67
CA LEU A 509 -6.44 -17.20 7.98
C LEU A 509 -4.90 -17.21 7.95
N GLY A 510 -4.32 -17.38 6.76
CA GLY A 510 -2.88 -17.32 6.51
C GLY A 510 -2.10 -18.34 7.35
N ALA A 511 -1.07 -17.84 8.04
CA ALA A 511 -0.18 -18.65 8.87
C ALA A 511 -0.85 -19.22 10.14
N ASN A 512 -2.11 -18.88 10.44
CA ASN A 512 -2.85 -19.42 11.58
C ASN A 512 -3.54 -20.77 11.29
N VAL A 513 -3.31 -21.37 10.12
CA VAL A 513 -3.76 -22.72 9.76
C VAL A 513 -2.58 -23.67 9.64
N ALA A 514 -2.68 -24.86 10.23
CA ALA A 514 -1.78 -25.98 9.95
C ALA A 514 -2.55 -27.13 9.30
N ILE A 515 -1.95 -27.75 8.29
CA ILE A 515 -2.40 -29.00 7.72
C ILE A 515 -1.43 -30.07 8.19
N VAL A 516 -1.93 -31.06 8.93
CA VAL A 516 -1.13 -32.08 9.61
C VAL A 516 -1.59 -33.47 9.21
N GLY A 517 -0.65 -34.42 9.17
CA GLY A 517 -0.97 -35.83 8.99
C GLY A 517 -1.09 -36.56 10.33
N ASN A 518 -1.51 -37.83 10.29
CA ASN A 518 -1.64 -38.66 11.50
C ASN A 518 -0.32 -38.77 12.28
N ALA A 519 0.82 -38.84 11.58
CA ALA A 519 2.14 -38.92 12.22
C ALA A 519 2.47 -37.69 13.08
N ASP A 520 2.08 -36.49 12.63
CA ASP A 520 2.30 -35.24 13.37
C ASP A 520 1.42 -35.15 14.62
N MET A 521 0.26 -35.80 14.59
CA MET A 521 -0.67 -35.86 15.72
C MET A 521 -0.25 -36.89 16.76
N VAL A 522 0.37 -38.01 16.35
CA VAL A 522 0.94 -38.99 17.29
C VAL A 522 2.24 -38.48 17.90
N ASN A 523 3.01 -37.67 17.17
CA ASN A 523 4.27 -37.11 17.65
C ASN A 523 4.10 -36.23 18.90
N ASP A 524 5.08 -36.29 19.79
CA ASP A 524 5.19 -35.42 20.96
C ASP A 524 5.53 -33.98 20.58
N PHE A 525 6.20 -33.76 19.44
CA PHE A 525 6.56 -32.43 18.93
C PHE A 525 5.42 -31.78 18.15
N ASN A 526 4.76 -30.80 18.77
CA ASN A 526 3.56 -30.14 18.23
C ASN A 526 3.73 -28.63 17.95
N ALA A 527 4.92 -28.07 18.09
CA ALA A 527 5.15 -26.62 17.95
C ALA A 527 4.72 -26.01 16.60
N HIS A 528 4.62 -26.82 15.54
CA HIS A 528 4.18 -26.36 14.22
C HIS A 528 2.67 -26.15 14.11
N TRP A 529 1.86 -26.77 14.97
CA TRP A 529 0.39 -26.66 14.98
C TRP A 529 -0.20 -26.16 16.30
N ALA A 530 0.49 -26.29 17.43
CA ALA A 530 -0.03 -25.95 18.76
C ALA A 530 -0.36 -24.46 18.96
N THR A 531 0.22 -23.58 18.13
CA THR A 531 -0.02 -22.13 18.19
C THR A 531 -1.13 -21.66 17.23
N LYS A 532 -1.68 -22.56 16.43
CA LYS A 532 -2.57 -22.24 15.30
C LYS A 532 -4.03 -22.09 15.74
N SER A 533 -4.79 -21.32 14.98
CA SER A 533 -6.23 -21.18 15.17
C SER A 533 -6.98 -22.40 14.65
N VAL A 534 -6.56 -22.92 13.49
CA VAL A 534 -7.17 -24.09 12.84
C VAL A 534 -6.12 -25.15 12.53
N VAL A 535 -6.42 -26.41 12.87
CA VAL A 535 -5.62 -27.57 12.52
C VAL A 535 -6.47 -28.51 11.67
N VAL A 536 -6.11 -28.60 10.39
CA VAL A 536 -6.72 -29.53 9.43
C VAL A 536 -5.96 -30.85 9.49
N CYS A 537 -6.65 -31.93 9.82
CA CYS A 537 -6.10 -33.28 9.85
C CYS A 537 -6.53 -34.01 8.58
N ASP A 538 -5.55 -34.35 7.74
CA ASP A 538 -5.78 -35.13 6.52
C ASP A 538 -5.48 -36.62 6.79
N GLU A 539 -6.52 -37.45 6.84
CA GLU A 539 -6.38 -38.84 7.27
C GLU A 539 -5.59 -39.69 6.27
N THR A 540 -4.48 -40.28 6.73
CA THR A 540 -3.79 -41.37 6.04
C THR A 540 -3.62 -42.58 6.97
N LYS A 541 -4.41 -43.65 6.74
CA LYS A 541 -4.35 -45.06 7.20
C LYS A 541 -3.82 -45.47 8.62
N ILE A 542 -3.33 -44.58 9.49
CA ILE A 542 -2.65 -44.92 10.75
C ILE A 542 -3.60 -44.77 11.96
N ASP A 543 -3.39 -45.64 12.96
CA ASP A 543 -4.07 -45.79 14.27
C ASP A 543 -5.02 -44.65 14.68
N LYS A 544 -6.27 -44.80 14.25
CA LYS A 544 -7.31 -43.77 14.28
C LYS A 544 -7.74 -43.37 15.68
N GLN A 545 -7.75 -44.32 16.61
CA GLN A 545 -8.41 -44.13 17.91
C GLN A 545 -7.62 -43.18 18.83
N ILE A 546 -6.29 -43.35 18.91
CA ILE A 546 -5.41 -42.50 19.74
C ILE A 546 -5.45 -41.04 19.26
N VAL A 547 -5.42 -40.83 17.93
CA VAL A 547 -5.47 -39.50 17.33
C VAL A 547 -6.81 -38.82 17.62
N LEU A 548 -7.93 -39.54 17.47
CA LEU A 548 -9.27 -39.01 17.74
C LEU A 548 -9.46 -38.65 19.22
N GLU A 549 -8.98 -39.47 20.16
CA GLU A 549 -9.01 -39.17 21.58
C GLU A 549 -8.21 -37.92 21.93
N LYS A 550 -7.02 -37.76 21.32
CA LYS A 550 -6.19 -36.55 21.48
C LYS A 550 -6.90 -35.30 20.94
N ILE A 551 -7.52 -35.39 19.77
CA ILE A 551 -8.30 -34.29 19.17
C ILE A 551 -9.50 -33.93 20.04
N LYS A 552 -10.23 -34.93 20.54
CA LYS A 552 -11.37 -34.74 21.45
C LYS A 552 -10.97 -34.05 22.75
N SER A 553 -9.82 -34.41 23.29
CA SER A 553 -9.25 -33.77 24.48
C SER A 553 -8.90 -32.30 24.17
N LEU A 554 -8.17 -32.04 23.08
CA LEU A 554 -7.70 -30.69 22.73
C LEU A 554 -8.81 -29.75 22.26
N SER A 555 -9.88 -30.25 21.65
CA SER A 555 -11.00 -29.43 21.21
C SER A 555 -11.70 -28.73 22.39
N THR A 556 -11.70 -29.38 23.56
CA THR A 556 -12.29 -28.83 24.80
C THR A 556 -11.27 -28.27 25.79
N ALA A 557 -9.99 -28.55 25.61
CA ALA A 557 -8.93 -28.07 26.49
C ALA A 557 -8.81 -26.54 26.49
N LYS A 558 -8.56 -25.95 27.67
CA LYS A 558 -8.25 -24.52 27.84
C LYS A 558 -6.76 -24.21 27.62
N LYS A 559 -5.89 -25.18 27.90
CA LYS A 559 -4.44 -25.06 27.79
C LYS A 559 -3.88 -26.20 26.93
N VAL A 560 -2.76 -25.96 26.26
CA VAL A 560 -1.99 -26.95 25.52
C VAL A 560 -0.52 -26.76 25.82
N PHE A 561 0.20 -27.86 26.00
CA PHE A 561 1.65 -27.79 26.10
C PHE A 561 2.27 -27.86 24.71
N MET A 562 3.08 -26.86 24.40
CA MET A 562 3.90 -26.80 23.20
C MET A 562 5.26 -27.44 23.46
N ASN A 563 5.56 -28.47 22.67
CA ASN A 563 6.82 -29.19 22.67
C ASN A 563 7.58 -28.91 21.37
N ALA A 564 8.80 -28.40 21.49
CA ALA A 564 9.71 -28.19 20.39
C ALA A 564 11.03 -28.92 20.63
N LYS A 565 11.67 -29.39 19.57
CA LYS A 565 12.96 -30.08 19.66
C LYS A 565 14.02 -29.17 20.30
N ASN A 566 14.72 -29.68 21.32
CA ASN A 566 15.77 -28.96 22.06
C ASN A 566 15.29 -27.66 22.73
N ARG A 567 14.03 -27.59 23.17
CA ARG A 567 13.49 -26.47 23.94
C ARG A 567 12.68 -26.96 25.13
N ALA A 568 12.57 -26.13 26.17
CA ALA A 568 11.66 -26.39 27.26
C ALA A 568 10.21 -26.39 26.77
N GLN A 569 9.39 -27.22 27.41
CA GLN A 569 7.95 -27.27 27.18
C GLN A 569 7.31 -25.97 27.69
N VAL A 570 6.40 -25.39 26.90
CA VAL A 570 5.71 -24.13 27.23
C VAL A 570 4.21 -24.38 27.26
N GLU A 571 3.54 -23.95 28.32
CA GLU A 571 2.07 -23.99 28.40
C GLU A 571 1.46 -22.76 27.73
N LEU A 572 0.52 -22.98 26.81
CA LEU A 572 -0.16 -21.93 26.05
C LEU A 572 -1.68 -22.07 26.17
N ASP A 573 -2.42 -20.98 25.94
CA ASP A 573 -3.87 -21.05 25.75
C ASP A 573 -4.23 -21.84 24.50
N CYS A 574 -5.20 -22.75 24.66
CA CYS A 574 -5.67 -23.61 23.58
C CYS A 574 -7.00 -23.11 23.06
N PHE A 575 -6.98 -22.53 21.87
CA PHE A 575 -8.17 -22.09 21.12
C PHE A 575 -8.31 -22.80 19.78
N ILE A 576 -7.56 -23.89 19.57
CA ILE A 576 -7.51 -24.67 18.32
C ILE A 576 -8.90 -25.19 17.94
N LYS A 577 -9.26 -25.06 16.67
CA LYS A 577 -10.37 -25.75 16.01
C LYS A 577 -9.81 -26.84 15.11
N PHE A 578 -10.43 -28.00 15.14
CA PHE A 578 -10.03 -29.13 14.31
C PHE A 578 -10.97 -29.30 13.13
N VAL A 579 -10.40 -29.50 11.94
CA VAL A 579 -11.12 -29.90 10.73
C VAL A 579 -10.58 -31.25 10.31
N LEU A 580 -11.43 -32.25 10.23
CA LEU A 580 -11.03 -33.61 9.85
C LEU A 580 -11.48 -33.89 8.43
N LEU A 581 -10.54 -34.30 7.59
CA LEU A 581 -10.81 -34.72 6.21
C LEU A 581 -10.65 -36.24 6.15
N THR A 582 -11.73 -36.95 5.81
CA THR A 582 -11.70 -38.42 5.69
C THR A 582 -12.48 -38.92 4.48
N ASN A 583 -12.07 -40.10 4.02
CA ASN A 583 -12.78 -40.85 2.98
C ASN A 583 -13.56 -42.06 3.53
N ASN A 584 -13.60 -42.25 4.86
CA ASN A 584 -14.25 -43.40 5.50
C ASN A 584 -15.55 -42.96 6.19
N GLU A 585 -16.70 -43.32 5.61
CA GLU A 585 -18.01 -42.91 6.12
C GLU A 585 -18.53 -43.72 7.32
N GLU A 586 -18.15 -44.99 7.44
CA GLU A 586 -18.87 -45.92 8.33
C GLU A 586 -18.13 -46.23 9.65
N SER A 587 -16.84 -45.88 9.76
CA SER A 587 -16.01 -46.24 10.93
C SER A 587 -15.02 -45.15 11.35
N PHE A 588 -15.26 -43.90 10.95
CA PHE A 588 -14.34 -42.81 11.24
C PHE A 588 -14.45 -42.30 12.68
N ILE A 589 -15.65 -42.09 13.21
CA ILE A 589 -15.87 -41.61 14.59
C ILE A 589 -16.92 -42.50 15.27
N THR A 590 -16.64 -42.90 16.51
CA THR A 590 -17.65 -43.44 17.43
C THR A 590 -18.09 -42.32 18.36
N ALA A 591 -19.25 -41.72 18.10
CA ALA A 591 -19.85 -40.67 18.92
C ALA A 591 -21.25 -41.12 19.38
N SER A 592 -21.63 -40.71 20.60
CA SER A 592 -23.00 -40.86 21.09
C SER A 592 -23.89 -39.74 20.54
N ASP A 593 -25.20 -39.94 20.50
CA ASP A 593 -26.18 -38.92 20.09
C ASP A 593 -26.07 -37.60 20.91
N ASP A 594 -25.52 -37.68 22.14
CA ASP A 594 -25.28 -36.53 23.02
C ASP A 594 -23.90 -35.84 22.80
N ASP A 595 -23.03 -36.32 21.90
CA ASP A 595 -21.70 -35.74 21.70
C ASP A 595 -21.76 -34.52 20.77
N ILE A 596 -22.02 -33.35 21.35
CA ILE A 596 -22.12 -32.06 20.65
C ILE A 596 -20.79 -31.51 20.09
N ARG A 597 -19.69 -32.26 20.22
CA ARG A 597 -18.35 -31.79 19.80
C ARG A 597 -18.10 -31.91 18.31
N TYR A 598 -18.84 -32.75 17.60
CA TYR A 598 -18.62 -33.03 16.19
C TYR A 598 -19.74 -32.42 15.35
N TRP A 599 -19.36 -31.83 14.22
CA TRP A 599 -20.28 -31.43 13.16
C TRP A 599 -19.95 -32.21 11.89
#